data_AF-A0A146KEK1-F1
#
_entry.id   AF-A0A146KEK1-F1
#
_cell.length_a   1.000
_cell.length_b   1.000
_cell.length_c   1.000
_cell.angle_alpha   90.00
_cell.angle_beta   90.00
_cell.angle_gamma   90.00
#
_symmetry.space_group_name_H-M   'P 1'
#
loop_
_entity.id
_entity.type
_entity.pdbx_description
1 polymer ?
#
loop_
_entity_poly.entity_id
_entity_poly.type
_entity_poly.pdbx_seq_one_letter_code
_entity_poly.pdbx_strand_id
1 'polypeptide(L)'
;NLLQTCNEIGSCRSLQRLNLNDNKIADIKFLEGLPLRSLYLANNRIKSIQPLTQNQLFEIVDLTNNEFLSLKPLQNCKNLRKLKISGSKVTNIDEFEFI
;
A
#
# COMPACT_ATOMS: atom_id res chain seq x y z
N ASN A 1 -4.80 17.22 -0.43
CA ASN A 1 -3.42 17.74 -0.36
C ASN A 1 -2.70 17.50 -1.69
N LEU A 2 -1.57 18.17 -1.96
CA LEU A 2 -0.85 18.10 -3.25
C LEU A 2 0.45 17.26 -3.18
N LEU A 3 0.68 16.52 -2.09
CA LEU A 3 1.92 15.75 -1.91
C LEU A 3 2.08 14.72 -3.03
N GLN A 4 3.30 14.61 -3.55
CA GLN A 4 3.65 13.68 -4.63
C GLN A 4 4.63 12.59 -4.14
N THR A 5 5.47 12.91 -3.16
CA THR A 5 6.45 12.01 -2.55
C THR A 5 6.63 12.34 -1.07
N CYS A 6 7.16 11.38 -0.30
CA CYS A 6 7.54 11.55 1.12
C CYS A 6 8.80 10.71 1.40
N ASN A 7 9.92 10.99 0.74
CA ASN A 7 11.11 10.12 0.82
C ASN A 7 11.79 10.13 2.19
N GLU A 8 11.59 11.20 2.96
CA GLU A 8 12.23 11.46 4.25
C GLU A 8 11.82 10.45 5.33
N ILE A 9 10.66 9.78 5.18
CA ILE A 9 10.15 8.82 6.18
C ILE A 9 10.71 7.40 6.00
N GLY A 10 11.46 7.14 4.92
CA GLY A 10 11.97 5.80 4.59
C GLY A 10 12.90 5.18 5.64
N SER A 11 13.42 5.98 6.57
CA SER A 11 14.27 5.52 7.68
C SER A 11 13.53 5.37 9.02
N CYS A 12 12.24 5.72 9.08
CA CYS A 12 11.46 5.73 10.32
C CYS A 12 11.09 4.30 10.79
N ARG A 13 12.02 3.61 11.44
CA ARG A 13 11.83 2.23 11.92
C ARG A 13 10.81 2.05 13.06
N SER A 14 10.37 3.14 13.69
CA SER A 14 9.30 3.11 14.70
C SER A 14 7.91 3.45 14.14
N LEU A 15 7.81 3.83 12.86
CA LEU A 15 6.54 4.22 12.25
C LEU A 15 5.66 2.98 12.04
N GLN A 16 4.50 2.96 12.69
CA GLN A 16 3.55 1.84 12.59
C GLN A 16 2.29 2.18 11.78
N ARG A 17 1.92 3.46 11.70
CA ARG A 17 0.73 3.92 10.98
C ARG A 17 1.09 5.11 10.12
N LEU A 18 0.64 5.09 8.87
CA LEU A 18 0.86 6.16 7.91
C LEU A 18 -0.42 6.44 7.14
N ASN A 19 -0.87 7.70 7.15
CA ASN A 19 -2.02 8.16 6.39
C ASN A 19 -1.57 9.22 5.38
N LEU A 20 -1.75 8.89 4.11
CA LEU A 20 -1.41 9.72 2.95
C LEU A 20 -2.59 9.77 1.95
N ASN A 21 -3.82 9.59 2.45
CA ASN A 21 -5.02 9.74 1.63
C ASN A 21 -5.11 11.11 0.96
N ASP A 22 -5.83 11.17 -0.16
CA ASP A 22 -6.20 12.41 -0.84
C ASP A 22 -4.98 13.27 -1.24
N ASN A 23 -4.04 12.62 -1.91
CA ASN A 23 -2.81 13.23 -2.43
C ASN A 23 -2.63 12.93 -3.93
N LYS A 24 -1.44 13.21 -4.46
CA LYS A 24 -1.09 12.97 -5.88
C LYS A 24 0.08 12.00 -6.00
N ILE A 25 0.24 11.10 -5.02
CA ILE A 25 1.37 10.17 -4.95
C ILE A 25 1.23 9.14 -6.08
N ALA A 26 2.30 8.97 -6.84
CA ALA A 26 2.39 7.97 -7.90
C ALA A 26 3.49 6.94 -7.62
N ASP A 27 4.56 7.35 -6.94
CA ASP A 27 5.67 6.50 -6.51
C ASP A 27 5.63 6.34 -4.99
N ILE A 28 5.68 5.09 -4.52
CA ILE A 28 5.67 4.72 -3.11
C ILE A 28 6.94 3.96 -2.69
N LYS A 29 8.05 4.10 -3.43
CA LYS A 29 9.32 3.43 -3.12
C LYS A 29 9.82 3.72 -1.70
N PHE A 30 9.52 4.90 -1.16
CA PHE A 30 9.85 5.27 0.22
C PHE A 30 9.16 4.41 1.30
N LEU A 31 8.15 3.61 0.94
CA LEU A 31 7.50 2.66 1.85
C LEU A 31 8.25 1.33 1.97
N GLU A 32 9.21 1.07 1.08
CA GLU A 32 9.95 -0.19 1.04
C GLU A 32 10.69 -0.43 2.36
N GLY A 33 10.39 -1.57 3.01
CA GLY A 33 11.03 -1.96 4.26
C GLY A 33 10.57 -1.19 5.50
N LEU A 34 9.57 -0.31 5.41
CA LEU A 34 8.98 0.31 6.59
C LEU A 34 8.12 -0.70 7.37
N PRO A 35 8.24 -0.78 8.71
CA PRO A 35 7.52 -1.75 9.53
C PRO A 35 6.09 -1.30 9.87
N LEU A 36 5.35 -0.87 8.84
CA LEU A 36 3.98 -0.36 8.98
C LEU A 36 2.99 -1.50 9.27
N ARG A 37 2.07 -1.26 10.20
CA ARG A 37 0.88 -2.09 10.47
C ARG A 37 -0.37 -1.53 9.79
N SER A 38 -0.47 -0.22 9.63
CA SER A 38 -1.61 0.42 8.95
C SER A 38 -1.14 1.44 7.91
N LEU A 39 -1.61 1.28 6.68
CA LEU A 39 -1.28 2.15 5.56
C LEU A 39 -2.56 2.61 4.85
N TYR A 40 -2.71 3.93 4.73
CA TYR A 40 -3.85 4.55 4.04
C TYR A 40 -3.31 5.42 2.89
N LEU A 41 -3.65 5.04 1.66
CA LEU A 41 -3.22 5.66 0.40
C LEU A 41 -4.40 5.88 -0.54
N ALA A 42 -5.62 5.95 -0.02
CA ALA A 42 -6.82 6.15 -0.80
C ALA A 42 -6.76 7.47 -1.60
N ASN A 43 -7.35 7.49 -2.79
CA ASN A 43 -7.40 8.67 -3.66
C ASN A 43 -6.00 9.23 -3.99
N ASN A 44 -5.16 8.38 -4.57
CA ASN A 44 -3.83 8.73 -5.10
C ASN A 44 -3.73 8.32 -6.58
N ARG A 45 -2.51 8.27 -7.14
CA ARG A 45 -2.24 7.96 -8.55
C ARG A 45 -1.29 6.77 -8.70
N ILE A 46 -1.35 5.84 -7.75
CA ILE A 46 -0.42 4.72 -7.64
C ILE A 46 -0.74 3.69 -8.71
N LYS A 47 0.24 3.37 -9.56
CA LYS A 47 0.12 2.36 -10.63
C LYS A 47 0.80 1.03 -10.30
N SER A 48 1.69 1.02 -9.30
CA SER A 48 2.41 -0.16 -8.86
C SER A 48 2.53 -0.16 -7.35
N ILE A 49 2.28 -1.32 -6.76
CA ILE A 49 2.43 -1.55 -5.32
C ILE A 49 3.61 -2.47 -4.98
N GLN A 50 4.53 -2.69 -5.93
CA GLN A 50 5.73 -3.52 -5.74
C GLN A 50 6.56 -3.19 -4.48
N PRO A 51 6.73 -1.91 -4.07
CA PRO A 51 7.45 -1.57 -2.84
C PRO A 51 6.85 -2.15 -1.55
N LEU A 52 5.61 -2.63 -1.58
CA LEU A 52 4.93 -3.22 -0.42
C LEU A 52 5.32 -4.70 -0.16
N THR A 53 6.01 -5.36 -1.09
CA THR A 53 6.32 -6.81 -1.08
C THR A 53 6.96 -7.34 0.20
N GLN A 54 7.79 -6.54 0.87
CA GLN A 54 8.57 -6.99 2.02
C GLN A 54 7.86 -6.84 3.36
N ASN A 55 6.71 -6.14 3.41
CA ASN A 55 6.05 -5.86 4.67
C ASN A 55 5.10 -7.00 5.07
N GLN A 56 5.51 -7.77 6.07
CA GLN A 56 4.74 -8.87 6.65
C GLN A 56 3.89 -8.42 7.86
N LEU A 57 4.01 -7.17 8.27
CA LEU A 57 3.36 -6.61 9.46
C LEU A 57 2.02 -5.92 9.16
N PHE A 58 1.68 -5.73 7.88
CA PHE A 58 0.43 -5.08 7.50
C PHE A 58 -0.78 -5.81 8.07
N GLU A 59 -1.64 -5.05 8.76
CA GLU A 59 -2.94 -5.48 9.25
C GLU A 59 -4.07 -4.78 8.49
N ILE A 60 -3.85 -3.52 8.10
CA ILE A 60 -4.83 -2.67 7.40
C ILE A 60 -4.13 -1.96 6.25
N VAL A 61 -4.62 -2.16 5.03
CA VAL A 61 -4.16 -1.47 3.82
C VAL A 61 -5.37 -0.93 3.07
N ASP A 62 -5.39 0.39 2.87
CA ASP A 62 -6.39 1.09 2.07
C ASP A 62 -5.72 1.70 0.83
N LEU A 63 -6.01 1.12 -0.33
CA LEU A 63 -5.52 1.53 -1.65
C LEU A 63 -6.66 1.96 -2.58
N THR A 64 -7.85 2.26 -2.01
CA THR A 64 -9.03 2.69 -2.78
C THR A 64 -8.72 3.83 -3.75
N ASN A 65 -9.31 3.79 -4.95
CA ASN A 65 -9.14 4.79 -6.00
C ASN A 65 -7.67 5.07 -6.34
N ASN A 66 -6.97 4.01 -6.75
CA ASN A 66 -5.65 4.06 -7.38
C ASN A 66 -5.70 3.25 -8.70
N GLU A 67 -4.60 3.11 -9.43
CA GLU A 67 -4.59 2.55 -10.79
C GLU A 67 -3.70 1.31 -10.96
N PHE A 68 -3.38 0.61 -9.86
CA PHE A 68 -2.59 -0.63 -9.90
C PHE A 68 -3.41 -1.83 -10.40
N LEU A 69 -2.69 -2.83 -10.93
CA LEU A 69 -3.26 -3.94 -11.69
C LEU A 69 -3.17 -5.32 -11.00
N SER A 70 -2.30 -5.47 -10.00
CA SER A 70 -2.01 -6.77 -9.37
C SER A 70 -1.84 -6.63 -7.86
N LEU A 71 -2.23 -7.69 -7.15
CA LEU A 71 -2.13 -7.82 -5.71
C LEU A 71 -0.93 -8.67 -5.26
N LYS A 72 -0.17 -9.26 -6.19
CA LYS A 72 1.04 -10.07 -5.87
C LYS A 72 1.95 -9.47 -4.80
N PRO A 73 2.24 -8.15 -4.76
CA PRO A 73 3.06 -7.57 -3.70
C PRO A 73 2.48 -7.68 -2.28
N LEU A 74 1.21 -8.06 -2.11
CA LEU A 74 0.59 -8.26 -0.82
C LEU A 74 0.37 -9.74 -0.46
N GLN A 75 0.77 -10.68 -1.34
CA GLN A 75 0.54 -12.12 -1.15
C GLN A 75 1.16 -12.70 0.14
N ASN A 76 2.23 -12.08 0.63
CA ASN A 76 2.94 -12.51 1.83
C ASN A 76 2.48 -11.78 3.11
N CYS A 77 1.49 -10.89 3.02
CA CYS A 77 0.98 -10.13 4.16
C CYS A 77 0.05 -11.00 5.02
N LYS A 78 0.60 -12.01 5.70
CA LYS A 78 -0.14 -13.01 6.50
C LYS A 78 -0.98 -12.42 7.65
N ASN A 79 -0.65 -11.21 8.09
CA ASN A 79 -1.37 -10.51 9.16
C ASN A 79 -2.48 -9.59 8.61
N LEU A 80 -2.71 -9.54 7.30
CA LEU A 80 -3.64 -8.60 6.68
C LEU A 80 -5.08 -8.98 7.01
N ARG A 81 -5.76 -8.11 7.76
CA ARG A 81 -7.15 -8.31 8.20
C ARG A 81 -8.13 -7.45 7.43
N LYS A 82 -7.65 -6.37 6.82
CA LYS A 82 -8.47 -5.43 6.07
C LYS A 82 -7.71 -4.91 4.87
N LEU A 83 -8.22 -5.23 3.68
CA LEU A 83 -7.74 -4.73 2.40
C LEU A 83 -8.87 -4.01 1.68
N LYS A 84 -8.64 -2.78 1.24
CA LYS A 84 -9.56 -2.02 0.39
C LYS A 84 -8.88 -1.64 -0.90
N ILE A 85 -9.48 -2.03 -2.02
CA ILE A 85 -8.96 -1.82 -3.37
C ILE A 85 -10.03 -1.38 -4.36
N SER A 86 -11.20 -0.95 -3.87
CA SER A 86 -12.28 -0.44 -4.71
C SER A 86 -11.76 0.69 -5.60
N GLY A 87 -12.12 0.70 -6.88
CA GLY A 87 -11.62 1.68 -7.85
C GLY A 87 -10.17 1.47 -8.29
N SER A 88 -9.55 0.32 -7.98
CA SER A 88 -8.33 -0.15 -8.63
C SER A 88 -8.62 -0.76 -10.01
N LYS A 89 -7.57 -1.15 -10.74
CA LYS A 89 -7.68 -1.85 -12.04
C LYS A 89 -7.40 -3.35 -11.91
N VAL A 90 -7.41 -3.90 -10.69
CA VAL A 90 -7.29 -5.34 -10.44
C VAL A 90 -8.54 -6.04 -10.97
N THR A 91 -8.36 -6.98 -11.90
CA THR A 91 -9.46 -7.76 -12.50
C THR A 91 -9.47 -9.22 -12.07
N ASN A 92 -8.37 -9.72 -11.51
CA ASN A 92 -8.24 -11.07 -10.99
C ASN A 92 -7.72 -11.01 -9.54
N ILE A 93 -8.41 -11.69 -8.62
CA ILE A 93 -8.07 -11.79 -7.21
C ILE A 93 -7.59 -13.20 -6.79
N ASP A 94 -7.49 -14.16 -7.72
CA ASP A 94 -6.92 -15.49 -7.52
C ASP A 94 -5.46 -15.42 -7.03
N GLU A 95 -4.80 -14.27 -7.22
CA GLU A 95 -3.48 -13.95 -6.64
C GLU A 95 -3.50 -13.87 -5.09
N PHE A 96 -4.68 -13.79 -4.48
CA PHE A 96 -4.92 -13.86 -3.05
C PHE A 96 -5.59 -15.19 -2.73
N GLU A 97 -4.81 -16.26 -2.56
CA GLU A 97 -5.33 -17.46 -1.92
C GLU A 97 -5.75 -17.08 -0.49
N PHE A 98 -7.04 -17.26 -0.17
CA PHE A 98 -7.58 -17.03 1.16
C PHE A 98 -6.87 -17.98 2.14
N ILE A 99 -5.98 -17.43 2.97
CA ILE A 99 -5.39 -18.13 4.14
C ILE A 99 -6.29 -17.92 5.35
#